data_AF-A0A522J6H3-F1
#
_entry.id   AF-A0A522J6H3-F1
#
_cell.length_a   1.000
_cell.length_b   1.000
_cell.length_c   1.000
_cell.angle_alpha   90.00
_cell.angle_beta   90.00
_cell.angle_gamma   90.00
#
_symmetry.space_group_name_H-M   'P 1'
#
loop_
_entity.id
_entity.type
_entity.pdbx_description
1 polymer ?
#
loop_
_entity_poly.entity_id
_entity_poly.type
_entity_poly.pdbx_seq_one_letter_code
_entity_poly.pdbx_strand_id
1 'polypeptide(L)'
;MSAKDPAANRPLSPFMLGQYYRFQLSSALSFLHRITGVGLAIGSLGLAAWVLCAAMGPEQYAAYTGFAASPFGQFLLICWSWALFYHACNGVRHLVWDGGKAFERSQVDLGGWIVVLSSLALTAVLWLVVCFA
;
A
#
# COMPACT_ATOMS: atom_id res chain seq x y z
N MET A 1 -29.30 -11.74 -31.32
CA MET A 1 -30.00 -11.25 -30.11
C MET A 1 -29.83 -12.29 -29.03
N SER A 2 -28.85 -12.12 -28.14
CA SER A 2 -28.65 -13.05 -27.02
C SER A 2 -29.84 -12.93 -26.08
N ALA A 3 -30.53 -14.03 -25.80
CA ALA A 3 -31.63 -14.06 -24.86
C ALA A 3 -31.16 -13.50 -23.50
N LYS A 4 -31.87 -12.48 -23.01
CA LYS A 4 -31.61 -11.86 -21.71
C LYS A 4 -31.96 -12.89 -20.64
N ASP A 5 -30.95 -13.43 -19.96
CA ASP A 5 -31.12 -14.42 -18.90
C ASP A 5 -32.14 -13.89 -17.86
N PRO A 6 -33.22 -14.62 -17.52
CA PRO A 6 -34.20 -14.21 -16.51
C PRO A 6 -33.58 -14.01 -15.10
N ALA A 7 -32.34 -14.43 -14.87
CA ALA A 7 -31.56 -14.06 -13.69
C ALA A 7 -31.19 -12.56 -13.63
N ALA A 8 -31.26 -11.82 -14.75
CA ALA A 8 -30.84 -10.43 -14.88
C ALA A 8 -31.72 -9.41 -14.11
N ASN A 9 -32.83 -9.84 -13.52
CA ASN A 9 -33.75 -8.98 -12.76
C ASN A 9 -33.82 -9.32 -11.25
N ARG A 10 -32.86 -10.10 -10.74
CA ARG A 10 -32.75 -10.40 -9.31
C ARG A 10 -31.93 -9.29 -8.63
N PRO A 11 -32.47 -8.59 -7.62
CA PRO A 11 -31.70 -7.57 -6.92
C PRO A 11 -30.55 -8.22 -6.16
N LEU A 12 -29.37 -7.61 -6.26
CA LEU A 12 -28.18 -8.06 -5.54
C LEU A 12 -28.28 -7.60 -4.09
N SER A 13 -28.04 -8.50 -3.14
CA SER A 13 -27.98 -8.12 -1.72
C SER A 13 -26.81 -7.16 -1.46
N PRO A 14 -26.96 -6.16 -0.58
CA PRO A 14 -25.85 -5.27 -0.22
C PRO A 14 -24.67 -6.04 0.37
N PHE A 15 -23.44 -5.83 -0.14
CA PHE A 15 -22.30 -6.70 0.20
C PHE A 15 -20.92 -6.04 0.25
N MET A 16 -20.68 -4.91 -0.45
CA MET A 16 -19.31 -4.39 -0.60
C MET A 16 -18.89 -3.43 0.52
N LEU A 17 -19.62 -2.35 0.74
CA LEU A 17 -19.31 -1.31 1.72
C LEU A 17 -20.62 -0.65 2.14
N GLY A 18 -20.85 -0.44 3.44
CA GLY A 18 -22.07 0.22 3.94
C GLY A 18 -22.51 -0.30 5.31
N GLN A 19 -23.71 0.10 5.73
CA GLN A 19 -24.27 -0.21 7.06
C GLN A 19 -24.41 -1.72 7.34
N TYR A 20 -24.48 -2.54 6.29
CA TYR A 20 -24.76 -3.97 6.38
C TYR A 20 -23.51 -4.85 6.51
N TYR A 21 -22.33 -4.34 6.14
CA TYR A 21 -21.07 -5.08 6.25
C TYR A 21 -20.22 -4.52 7.39
N ARG A 22 -19.96 -5.33 8.42
CA ARG A 22 -19.09 -4.93 9.53
C ARG A 22 -17.64 -5.02 9.11
N PHE A 23 -16.98 -3.89 8.94
CA PHE A 23 -15.57 -3.82 8.54
C PHE A 23 -14.65 -4.40 9.63
N GLN A 24 -13.97 -5.50 9.33
CA GLN A 24 -12.97 -6.10 10.23
C GLN A 24 -11.56 -5.60 9.90
N LEU A 25 -10.64 -5.74 10.85
CA LEU A 25 -9.22 -5.42 10.66
C LEU A 25 -8.64 -6.14 9.44
N SER A 26 -8.92 -7.44 9.26
CA SER A 26 -8.46 -8.22 8.10
C SER A 26 -8.94 -7.64 6.77
N SER A 27 -10.19 -7.19 6.70
CA SER A 27 -10.79 -6.56 5.52
C SER A 27 -10.12 -5.23 5.18
N ALA A 28 -9.88 -4.40 6.21
CA ALA A 28 -9.12 -3.16 6.07
C ALA A 28 -7.72 -3.41 5.52
N LEU A 29 -7.02 -4.39 6.09
CA LEU A 29 -5.65 -4.68 5.70
C LEU A 29 -5.54 -5.22 4.26
N SER A 30 -6.48 -6.08 3.84
CA SER A 30 -6.55 -6.54 2.45
C SER A 30 -6.83 -5.41 1.46
N PHE A 31 -7.71 -4.47 1.82
CA PHE A 31 -8.01 -3.31 0.99
C PHE A 31 -6.79 -2.39 0.85
N LEU A 32 -6.14 -2.08 1.98
CA LEU A 32 -4.91 -1.30 2.00
C LEU A 32 -3.76 -1.99 1.25
N HIS A 33 -3.66 -3.32 1.28
CA HIS A 33 -2.62 -4.04 0.54
C HIS A 33 -2.74 -3.84 -0.97
N ARG A 34 -3.97 -3.83 -1.49
CA ARG A 34 -4.26 -3.52 -2.90
C ARG A 34 -3.95 -2.07 -3.23
N ILE A 35 -4.41 -1.13 -2.41
CA ILE A 35 -4.15 0.31 -2.63
C ILE A 35 -2.65 0.61 -2.61
N THR A 36 -1.92 0.08 -1.62
CA THR A 36 -0.47 0.27 -1.52
C THR A 36 0.26 -0.38 -2.69
N GLY A 37 -0.19 -1.55 -3.18
CA GLY A 37 0.36 -2.16 -4.40
C GLY A 37 0.22 -1.26 -5.64
N VAL A 38 -0.95 -0.65 -5.85
CA VAL A 38 -1.17 0.31 -6.95
C VAL A 38 -0.32 1.57 -6.74
N GLY A 39 -0.29 2.11 -5.52
CA GLY A 39 0.52 3.29 -5.18
C GLY A 39 2.01 3.04 -5.40
N LEU A 40 2.50 1.83 -5.13
CA LEU A 40 3.88 1.43 -5.37
C LEU A 40 4.19 1.35 -6.87
N ALA A 41 3.29 0.76 -7.66
CA ALA A 41 3.44 0.71 -9.11
C ALA A 41 3.51 2.14 -9.69
N ILE A 42 2.62 3.04 -9.28
CA ILE A 42 2.65 4.45 -9.72
C ILE A 42 3.94 5.14 -9.25
N GLY A 43 4.31 5.01 -7.99
CA GLY A 43 5.50 5.67 -7.45
C GLY A 43 6.81 5.14 -8.02
N SER A 44 6.85 3.90 -8.53
CA SER A 44 8.02 3.38 -9.27
C SER A 44 8.32 4.17 -10.55
N LEU A 45 7.32 4.83 -11.15
CA LEU A 45 7.54 5.80 -12.23
C LEU A 45 8.31 7.02 -11.74
N GLY A 46 8.05 7.46 -10.51
CA GLY A 46 8.82 8.52 -9.84
C GLY A 46 10.27 8.11 -9.60
N LEU A 47 10.50 6.85 -9.20
CA LEU A 47 11.86 6.29 -9.07
C LEU A 47 12.57 6.20 -10.43
N ALA A 48 11.88 5.74 -11.47
CA ALA A 48 12.43 5.72 -12.82
C ALA A 48 12.77 7.13 -13.31
N ALA A 49 11.91 8.11 -13.05
CA ALA A 49 12.18 9.51 -13.36
C ALA A 49 13.40 10.05 -12.60
N TRP A 50 13.59 9.69 -11.33
CA TRP A 50 14.79 10.06 -10.58
C TRP A 50 16.06 9.52 -11.24
N VAL A 51 16.08 8.24 -11.63
CA VAL A 51 17.22 7.62 -12.33
C VAL A 51 17.49 8.30 -13.67
N LEU A 52 16.44 8.61 -14.44
CA LEU A 52 16.56 9.33 -15.72
C LEU A 52 17.13 10.73 -15.52
N CYS A 53 16.61 11.50 -14.56
CA CYS A 53 17.13 12.83 -14.23
C CYS A 53 18.59 12.78 -13.78
N ALA A 54 18.98 11.77 -13.00
CA ALA A 54 20.37 11.56 -12.60
C ALA A 54 21.29 11.28 -13.79
N ALA A 55 20.80 10.58 -14.82
CA ALA A 55 21.54 10.29 -16.04
C ALA A 55 21.61 11.47 -17.03
N MET A 56 20.60 12.36 -17.04
CA MET A 56 20.51 13.49 -17.97
C MET A 56 21.46 14.65 -17.62
N GLY A 57 21.89 14.74 -16.36
CA GLY A 57 22.89 15.69 -15.92
C GLY A 57 22.49 16.49 -14.67
N PRO A 58 23.38 17.37 -14.19
CA PRO A 58 23.20 18.05 -12.91
C PRO A 58 21.96 18.94 -12.83
N GLU A 59 21.57 19.57 -13.94
CA GLU A 59 20.42 20.49 -13.97
C GLU A 59 19.09 19.74 -13.77
N GLN A 60 18.87 18.65 -14.52
CA GLN A 60 17.66 17.83 -14.42
C GLN A 60 17.60 17.13 -13.06
N TYR A 61 18.74 16.65 -12.55
CA TYR A 61 18.82 16.08 -11.22
C TYR A 61 18.46 17.11 -10.14
N ALA A 62 19.03 18.32 -10.21
CA ALA A 62 18.73 19.40 -9.27
C ALA A 62 17.23 19.75 -9.26
N ALA A 63 16.60 19.85 -10.43
CA ALA A 63 15.17 20.09 -10.55
C ALA A 63 14.33 19.00 -9.88
N TYR A 64 14.64 17.72 -10.11
CA TYR A 64 13.97 16.60 -9.46
C TYR A 64 14.15 16.64 -7.94
N THR A 65 15.40 16.80 -7.47
CA THR A 65 15.69 16.85 -6.03
C THR A 65 15.05 18.06 -5.36
N GLY A 66 14.95 19.20 -6.05
CA GLY A 66 14.24 20.38 -5.55
C GLY A 66 12.75 20.12 -5.36
N PHE A 67 12.11 19.43 -6.31
CA PHE A 67 10.73 18.98 -6.15
C PHE A 67 10.59 17.97 -5.01
N ALA A 68 11.45 16.95 -4.95
CA ALA A 68 11.43 15.92 -3.91
C ALA A 68 11.64 16.50 -2.50
N ALA A 69 12.47 17.55 -2.38
CA ALA A 69 12.73 18.25 -1.14
C ALA A 69 11.60 19.21 -0.72
N SER A 70 10.69 19.58 -1.63
CA SER A 70 9.54 20.42 -1.30
C SER A 70 8.61 19.73 -0.28
N PRO A 71 7.81 20.48 0.50
CA PRO A 71 6.88 19.87 1.46
C PRO A 71 5.92 18.85 0.83
N PHE A 72 5.50 19.10 -0.41
CA PHE A 72 4.66 18.18 -1.16
C PHE A 72 5.43 16.93 -1.62
N GLY A 73 6.66 17.08 -2.11
CA GLY A 73 7.53 15.96 -2.47
C GLY A 73 7.85 15.07 -1.28
N GLN A 74 8.19 15.67 -0.13
CA GLN A 74 8.41 14.96 1.13
C GLN A 74 7.17 14.19 1.57
N PHE A 75 5.98 14.81 1.53
CA PHE A 75 4.73 14.12 1.82
C PHE A 75 4.50 12.89 0.92
N LEU A 76 4.72 13.03 -0.39
CA LEU A 76 4.61 11.91 -1.32
C LEU A 76 5.62 10.79 -1.01
N LEU A 77 6.86 11.13 -0.67
CA LEU A 77 7.89 10.16 -0.28
C LEU A 77 7.54 9.46 1.04
N ILE A 78 6.97 10.16 2.02
CA ILE A 78 6.48 9.56 3.27
C ILE A 78 5.39 8.54 2.97
N CYS A 79 4.39 8.94 2.18
CA CYS A 79 3.29 8.04 1.80
C CYS A 79 3.79 6.84 0.99
N TRP A 80 4.72 7.05 0.06
CA TRP A 80 5.25 5.98 -0.79
C TRP A 80 6.14 5.01 -0.01
N SER A 81 6.99 5.50 0.88
CA SER A 81 7.80 4.66 1.78
C SER A 81 6.94 3.89 2.78
N TRP A 82 5.91 4.51 3.37
CA TRP A 82 4.96 3.79 4.21
C TRP A 82 4.20 2.72 3.41
N ALA A 83 3.75 3.04 2.19
CA ALA A 83 3.11 2.06 1.31
C ALA A 83 4.03 0.86 1.04
N LEU A 84 5.33 1.10 0.83
CA LEU A 84 6.33 0.04 0.64
C LEU A 84 6.42 -0.88 1.86
N PHE A 85 6.64 -0.32 3.05
CA PHE A 85 6.78 -1.12 4.27
C PHE A 85 5.48 -1.84 4.62
N TYR A 86 4.35 -1.18 4.51
CA TYR A 86 3.04 -1.80 4.71
C TYR A 86 2.81 -2.95 3.74
N HIS A 87 3.04 -2.74 2.45
CA HIS A 87 2.82 -3.75 1.43
C HIS A 87 3.74 -4.96 1.63
N ALA A 88 5.01 -4.72 1.96
CA ALA A 88 5.97 -5.77 2.26
C ALA A 88 5.59 -6.57 3.52
N CYS A 89 5.30 -5.91 4.65
CA CYS A 89 4.90 -6.58 5.88
C CYS A 89 3.61 -7.39 5.70
N ASN A 90 2.60 -6.81 5.05
CA ASN A 90 1.36 -7.54 4.80
C ASN A 90 1.54 -8.65 3.74
N GLY A 91 2.45 -8.47 2.77
CA GLY A 91 2.85 -9.51 1.83
C GLY A 91 3.48 -10.71 2.53
N VAL A 92 4.37 -10.50 3.50
CA VAL A 92 4.92 -11.57 4.34
C VAL A 92 3.81 -12.30 5.09
N ARG A 93 2.84 -11.58 5.67
CA ARG A 93 1.66 -12.19 6.31
C ARG A 93 0.85 -13.05 5.32
N HIS A 94 0.67 -12.60 4.08
CA HIS A 94 0.03 -13.40 3.03
C HIS A 94 0.84 -14.67 2.70
N LEU A 95 2.16 -14.57 2.55
CA LEU A 95 3.01 -15.74 2.29
C LEU A 95 2.98 -16.76 3.44
N VAL A 96 2.84 -16.30 4.70
CA VAL A 96 2.65 -17.20 5.85
C VAL A 96 1.32 -17.96 5.73
N TRP A 97 0.25 -17.30 5.29
CA TRP A 97 -1.03 -17.95 5.03
C TRP A 97 -0.96 -18.92 3.85
N ASP A 98 -0.29 -18.55 2.76
CA ASP A 98 -0.09 -19.42 1.60
C ASP A 98 0.72 -20.68 1.97
N GLY A 99 1.60 -20.56 2.96
CA GLY A 99 2.31 -21.68 3.58
C GLY A 99 1.47 -22.54 4.53
N GLY A 100 0.15 -22.31 4.62
CA GLY A 100 -0.77 -23.12 5.43
C GLY A 100 -0.77 -22.82 6.93
N LYS A 101 -0.31 -21.64 7.36
CA LYS A 101 -0.14 -21.27 8.78
C LYS A 101 -1.04 -20.09 9.18
N ALA A 102 -1.21 -19.89 10.49
CA ALA A 102 -1.82 -18.69 11.08
C ALA A 102 -3.29 -18.41 10.68
N PHE A 103 -4.13 -19.44 10.61
CA PHE A 103 -5.55 -19.34 10.26
C PHE A 103 -6.50 -19.19 11.45
N GLU A 104 -6.03 -19.40 12.68
CA GLU A 104 -6.86 -19.15 13.84
C GLU A 104 -7.17 -17.66 13.98
N ARG A 105 -8.36 -17.34 14.49
CA ARG A 105 -8.81 -15.94 14.56
C ARG A 105 -7.86 -15.04 15.35
N SER A 106 -7.38 -15.52 16.50
CA SER A 106 -6.40 -14.82 17.33
C SER A 106 -5.09 -14.54 16.58
N GLN A 107 -4.62 -15.50 15.79
CA GLN A 107 -3.40 -15.38 14.98
C GLN A 107 -3.58 -14.41 13.81
N VAL A 108 -4.74 -14.44 13.15
CA VAL A 108 -5.09 -13.51 12.06
C VAL A 108 -5.12 -12.06 12.56
N ASP A 109 -5.72 -11.83 13.74
CA ASP A 109 -5.83 -10.51 14.36
C ASP A 109 -4.46 -10.02 14.88
N LEU A 110 -3.68 -10.89 15.53
CA LEU A 110 -2.31 -10.61 15.96
C LEU A 110 -1.42 -10.25 14.77
N GLY A 111 -1.43 -11.07 13.71
CA GLY A 111 -0.67 -10.81 12.50
C GLY A 111 -1.07 -9.48 11.84
N GLY A 112 -2.34 -9.10 11.94
CA GLY A 112 -2.81 -7.80 11.48
C GLY A 112 -2.17 -6.63 12.23
N TRP A 113 -2.13 -6.68 13.56
CA TRP A 113 -1.47 -5.65 14.37
C TRP A 113 0.05 -5.62 14.18
N ILE A 114 0.70 -6.78 14.02
CA ILE A 114 2.13 -6.85 13.71
C ILE A 114 2.43 -6.10 12.41
N VAL A 115 1.61 -6.28 11.36
CA VAL A 115 1.78 -5.55 10.09
C VAL A 115 1.69 -4.03 10.30
N VAL A 116 0.67 -3.55 11.02
CA VAL A 116 0.45 -2.11 11.26
C VAL A 116 1.60 -1.50 12.05
N LEU A 117 1.99 -2.13 13.16
CA LEU A 117 3.05 -1.61 14.02
C LEU A 117 4.41 -1.65 13.33
N SER A 118 4.72 -2.75 12.63
CA SER A 118 6.00 -2.89 11.92
C SER A 118 6.12 -1.90 10.78
N SER A 119 5.07 -1.68 9.99
CA SER A 119 5.12 -0.73 8.87
C SER A 119 5.31 0.71 9.35
N LEU A 120 4.62 1.11 10.42
CA LEU A 120 4.78 2.42 11.03
C LEU A 120 6.16 2.60 11.65
N ALA A 121 6.67 1.59 12.36
CA ALA A 121 8.00 1.62 12.95
C ALA A 121 9.10 1.73 11.89
N LEU A 122 9.05 0.93 10.83
CA LEU A 122 10.01 0.99 9.71
C LEU A 122 9.97 2.35 9.01
N THR A 123 8.77 2.90 8.80
CA THR A 123 8.61 4.24 8.24
C THR A 123 9.24 5.28 9.15
N ALA A 124 8.93 5.26 10.46
CA ALA A 124 9.49 6.20 11.41
C ALA A 124 11.03 6.13 11.46
N VAL A 125 11.60 4.92 11.49
CA VAL A 125 13.06 4.72 11.47
C VAL A 125 13.67 5.30 10.19
N LEU A 126 13.08 5.03 9.01
CA LEU A 126 13.56 5.60 7.76
C LEU A 126 13.60 7.13 7.82
N TRP A 127 12.53 7.75 8.28
CA TRP A 127 12.41 9.21 8.30
C TRP A 127 13.26 9.87 9.38
N LEU A 128 13.49 9.19 10.51
CA LEU A 128 14.49 9.62 11.48
C LEU A 128 15.88 9.64 10.84
N VAL A 129 16.26 8.60 10.10
CA VAL A 129 17.53 8.58 9.39
C VAL A 129 17.60 9.70 8.35
N VAL A 130 16.55 9.91 7.54
CA VAL A 130 16.53 10.97 6.51
C VAL A 130 16.64 12.38 7.12
N CYS A 131 16.05 12.62 8.29
CA CYS A 131 16.09 13.94 8.93
C CYS A 131 17.40 14.21 9.70
N PHE A 132 18.14 13.18 10.09
CA PHE A 132 19.32 13.30 10.96
C PHE A 132 20.65 12.80 10.34
N ALA A 133 20.62 12.26 9.11
CA ALA A 133 21.80 11.92 8.32
C ALA A 133 22.20 13.07 7.39
#